data_AF-A0A846D7F4-F1
#
_entry.id   AF-A0A846D7F4-F1
#
_cell.length_a   1.000
_cell.length_b   1.000
_cell.length_c   1.000
_cell.angle_alpha   90.00
_cell.angle_beta   90.00
_cell.angle_gamma   90.00
#
_symmetry.space_group_name_H-M   'P 1'
#
loop_
_entity.id
_entity.type
_entity.pdbx_description
1 polymer ?
#
loop_
_entity_poly.entity_id
_entity_poly.type
_entity_poly.pdbx_seq_one_letter_code
_entity_poly.pdbx_strand_id
1 'polypeptide(L)' 'MSLLNRRFQRISTELEQQMGALPIESLEMLGEALFDFQSGEDLSNWLSSQ' A
#
# COMPACT_ATOMS: atom_id res chain seq x y z
N MET A 1 -15.09 -2.09 0.02
CA MET A 1 -14.16 -3.19 -0.31
C MET A 1 -12.99 -2.61 -1.09
N SER A 2 -11.85 -2.39 -0.42
CA SER A 2 -10.70 -1.65 -0.97
C SER A 2 -9.98 -2.43 -2.06
N LEU A 3 -9.58 -1.76 -3.15
CA LEU A 3 -8.86 -2.33 -4.29
C LEU A 3 -7.59 -3.09 -3.87
N LEU A 4 -6.94 -2.66 -2.79
CA LEU A 4 -5.78 -3.29 -2.17
C LEU A 4 -6.05 -4.74 -1.77
N ASN A 5 -7.19 -5.02 -1.12
CA ASN A 5 -7.55 -6.38 -0.72
C ASN A 5 -7.88 -7.28 -1.93
N ARG A 6 -8.32 -6.70 -3.06
CA ARG A 6 -8.50 -7.45 -4.31
C ARG A 6 -7.19 -7.72 -5.05
N ARG A 7 -6.29 -6.73 -5.08
CA ARG A 7 -5.02 -6.82 -5.81
C ARG A 7 -3.99 -7.69 -5.08
N PHE A 8 -3.98 -7.63 -3.76
CA PHE A 8 -2.98 -8.32 -2.94
C PHE A 8 -3.52 -9.53 -2.18
N GLN A 9 -4.82 -9.85 -2.33
CA GLN A 9 -5.56 -10.99 -1.74
C GLN A 9 -5.60 -11.06 -0.19
N ARG A 10 -4.51 -10.73 0.49
CA ARG A 10 -4.41 -10.51 1.93
C ARG A 10 -3.38 -9.42 2.20
N ILE A 11 -3.86 -8.21 2.47
CA ILE A 11 -3.04 -7.21 3.14
C ILE A 11 -3.02 -7.62 4.62
N SER A 12 -1.84 -7.71 5.22
CA SER A 12 -1.73 -7.90 6.68
C SER A 12 -2.32 -6.69 7.40
N THR A 13 -3.00 -6.90 8.52
CA THR A 13 -3.60 -5.82 9.32
C THR A 13 -2.59 -4.71 9.66
N GLU A 14 -1.32 -5.06 9.83
CA GLU A 14 -0.22 -4.13 10.07
C GLU A 14 0.06 -3.19 8.90
N LEU A 15 -0.03 -3.66 7.65
CA LEU A 15 0.09 -2.81 6.46
C LEU A 15 -1.13 -1.91 6.34
N GLU A 16 -2.32 -2.40 6.68
CA GLU A 16 -3.54 -1.59 6.69
C GLU A 16 -3.46 -0.44 7.71
N GLN A 17 -2.89 -0.71 8.89
CA GLN A 17 -2.62 0.30 9.91
C GLN A 17 -1.58 1.31 9.44
N GLN A 18 -0.47 0.86 8.83
CA GLN A 18 0.56 1.76 8.30
C GLN A 18 -0.02 2.67 7.20
N MET A 19 -0.75 2.10 6.24
CA MET A 19 -1.40 2.90 5.18
C MET A 19 -2.40 3.92 5.74
N GLY A 20 -3.15 3.56 6.79
CA GLY A 20 -4.08 4.47 7.46
C GLY A 20 -3.40 5.56 8.28
N ALA A 21 -2.14 5.36 8.67
CA ALA A 21 -1.32 6.34 9.39
C ALA A 21 -0.49 7.24 8.46
N LEU A 22 -0.46 6.96 7.15
CA LEU A 22 0.31 7.74 6.18
C LEU A 22 -0.27 9.16 6.01
N PRO A 23 0.60 10.18 5.87
CA PRO A 23 0.17 11.53 5.53
C PRO A 23 -0.36 11.58 4.09
N ILE A 24 -1.13 12.63 3.78
CA ILE A 24 -1.77 12.82 2.47
C ILE A 24 -0.76 12.78 1.32
N GLU A 25 0.45 13.32 1.53
CA GLU A 25 1.54 13.39 0.54
C GLU A 25 2.02 11.98 0.16
N SER A 26 2.18 11.10 1.15
CA SER A 26 2.52 9.70 0.92
C SER A 26 1.35 8.94 0.28
N LEU A 27 0.10 9.35 0.52
CA LEU A 27 -1.08 8.79 -0.12
C LEU A 27 -1.12 9.09 -1.63
N GLU A 28 -0.70 10.30 -2.05
CA GLU A 28 -0.56 10.65 -3.47
C GLU A 28 0.57 9.83 -4.14
N MET A 29 1.73 9.73 -3.49
CA MET A 29 2.84 8.89 -3.97
C MET A 29 2.47 7.41 -4.02
N LEU A 30 1.74 6.92 -3.00
CA LEU A 30 1.21 5.55 -2.97
C LEU A 30 0.26 5.33 -4.13
N GLY A 31 -0.61 6.30 -4.44
CA GLY A 31 -1.53 6.20 -5.57
C GLY A 31 -0.80 6.00 -6.90
N GLU A 32 0.27 6.75 -7.14
CA GLU A 32 1.09 6.63 -8.35
C GLU A 32 1.90 5.33 -8.38
N ALA A 33 2.61 5.01 -7.29
CA ALA A 33 3.39 3.79 -7.17
C ALA A 33 2.51 2.52 -7.20
N LEU A 34 1.28 2.61 -6.70
CA LEU A 34 0.31 1.52 -6.75
C LEU A 34 0.03 1.10 -8.18
N PHE A 35 0.10 1.99 -9.18
CA PHE A 35 -0.04 1.56 -10.58
C PHE A 35 1.09 0.62 -11.01
N ASP A 36 2.31 0.86 -10.52
CA ASP A 36 3.51 0.08 -10.83
C ASP A 36 3.60 -1.26 -10.06
N PHE A 37 2.98 -1.36 -8.87
CA PHE A 37 3.08 -2.54 -8.02
C PHE A 37 2.61 -3.83 -8.71
N GLN A 38 3.52 -4.79 -8.88
CA GLN A 38 3.20 -6.07 -9.49
C GLN A 38 2.75 -7.10 -8.46
N SER A 39 3.19 -6.96 -7.20
CA SER A 39 2.94 -7.92 -6.11
C SER A 39 2.88 -7.26 -4.73
N GLY A 40 2.36 -8.01 -3.73
CA GLY A 40 2.21 -7.50 -2.35
C GLY A 40 3.53 -7.15 -1.66
N GLU A 41 4.63 -7.73 -2.15
CA GLU A 41 5.99 -7.35 -1.76
C GLU A 41 6.35 -5.92 -2.18
N ASP A 42 5.93 -5.44 -3.36
CA ASP A 42 6.19 -4.06 -3.79
C ASP A 42 5.54 -3.07 -2.83
N LEU A 43 4.28 -3.33 -2.46
CA LEU A 43 3.55 -2.53 -1.48
C LEU A 43 4.24 -2.54 -0.11
N SER A 44 4.71 -3.71 0.32
CA SER A 44 5.37 -3.88 1.63
C SER A 44 6.74 -3.19 1.67
N ASN A 45 7.52 -3.29 0.58
CA ASN A 45 8.79 -2.59 0.40
C ASN A 45 8.59 -1.08 0.34
N TRP A 46 7.58 -0.61 -0.39
CA TRP A 46 7.28 0.81 -0.48
C TRP A 46 6.87 1.39 0.89
N LEU A 47 6.00 0.69 1.62
CA LEU A 47 5.61 1.06 2.98
C LEU A 47 6.79 1.05 3.96
N SER A 48 7.73 0.12 3.80
CA SER A 48 8.95 0.05 4.63
C SER A 48 10.01 1.08 4.24
N SER A 49 9.89 1.72 3.07
CA SER A 49 10.80 2.75 2.58
C SER A 49 10.29 4.17 2.87
N GLN A 50 9.11 4.31 3.48
CA GLN A 50 8.57 5.55 4.06
C GLN A 50 9.09 5.75 5.48
#